data_AF-A0A832HU72-F1
#
_entry.id   AF-A0A832HU72-F1
#
_cell.length_a   1.000
_cell.length_b   1.000
_cell.length_c   1.000
_cell.angle_alpha   90.00
_cell.angle_beta   90.00
_cell.angle_gamma   90.00
#
_symmetry.space_group_name_H-M   'P 1'
#
loop_
_entity.id
_entity.type
_entity.pdbx_description
1 polymer ?
#
loop_
_entity_poly.entity_id
_entity_poly.type
_entity_poly.pdbx_seq_one_letter_code
_entity_poly.pdbx_strand_id
1 'polypeptide(L)'
;ARRAQEICADKTVEELVKDWLATAALEPFIEIVGEGVKRLPPELRDRYPAVPWKEIAGTRDHLSHGYDDLDYEVLWDAVKTDVPVLLATIAQMLHDLETAGEE
;
A
#
# COMPACT_ATOMS: atom_id res chain seq x y z
N ALA A 1 -3.78 1.86 3.33
CA ALA A 1 -4.44 0.84 2.46
C ALA A 1 -5.92 1.16 2.22
N ARG A 2 -6.88 0.77 3.08
CA ARG A 2 -8.32 0.99 2.82
C ARG A 2 -8.70 2.46 2.54
N ARG A 3 -8.22 3.40 3.35
CA ARG A 3 -8.42 4.85 3.13
C ARG A 3 -7.87 5.35 1.78
N ALA A 4 -6.76 4.78 1.32
CA ALA A 4 -6.22 5.12 0.00
C ALA A 4 -7.17 4.64 -1.11
N GLN A 5 -7.75 3.44 -0.96
CA GLN A 5 -8.77 2.95 -1.89
C GLN A 5 -10.03 3.81 -1.88
N GLU A 6 -10.50 4.25 -0.71
CA GLU A 6 -11.65 5.14 -0.59
C GLU A 6 -11.42 6.47 -1.32
N ILE A 7 -10.23 7.06 -1.18
CA ILE A 7 -9.87 8.30 -1.89
C ILE A 7 -9.91 8.10 -3.41
N CYS A 8 -9.41 6.96 -3.90
CA CYS A 8 -9.34 6.69 -5.33
C CYS A 8 -10.62 6.08 -5.91
N ALA A 9 -11.57 5.61 -5.08
CA ALA A 9 -12.71 4.79 -5.49
C ALA A 9 -13.51 5.44 -6.63
N ASP A 10 -13.88 6.71 -6.45
CA ASP A 10 -14.78 7.45 -7.34
C ASP A 10 -14.06 8.55 -8.13
N LYS A 11 -12.73 8.46 -8.28
CA LYS A 11 -11.91 9.44 -9.01
C LYS A 11 -11.12 8.77 -10.12
N THR A 12 -11.08 9.39 -11.30
CA THR A 12 -10.02 9.11 -12.27
C THR A 12 -8.70 9.69 -11.78
N VAL A 13 -7.58 9.27 -12.38
CA VAL A 13 -6.26 9.85 -12.06
C VAL A 13 -6.24 11.36 -12.34
N GLU A 14 -6.88 11.83 -13.42
CA GLU A 14 -6.92 13.26 -13.77
C GLU A 14 -7.73 14.08 -12.76
N GLU A 15 -8.78 13.51 -12.20
CA GLU A 15 -9.57 14.13 -11.13
C GLU A 15 -8.80 14.13 -9.80
N LEU A 16 -8.06 13.05 -9.51
CA LEU A 16 -7.21 12.95 -8.34
C LEU A 16 -6.12 14.03 -8.37
N VAL A 17 -5.36 14.14 -9.47
CA VAL A 17 -4.24 15.09 -9.61
C VAL A 17 -4.70 16.56 -9.51
N LYS A 18 -5.96 16.86 -9.86
CA LYS A 18 -6.55 18.20 -9.71
C LYS A 18 -7.07 18.49 -8.30
N ASP A 19 -7.22 17.47 -7.46
CA ASP A 19 -7.73 17.56 -6.11
C ASP A 19 -6.57 17.49 -5.11
N TRP A 20 -5.97 18.65 -4.83
CA TRP A 20 -4.79 18.74 -3.96
C TRP A 20 -5.02 18.21 -2.54
N LEU A 21 -6.26 18.23 -2.04
CA LEU A 21 -6.61 17.65 -0.73
C LEU A 21 -6.58 16.12 -0.79
N ALA A 22 -7.09 15.54 -1.87
CA ALA A 22 -7.05 14.10 -2.08
C ALA A 22 -5.61 13.59 -2.27
N THR A 23 -4.77 14.29 -3.04
CA THR A 23 -3.36 13.92 -3.19
C THR A 23 -2.59 14.04 -1.88
N ALA A 24 -2.74 15.17 -1.17
CA ALA A 24 -2.10 15.38 0.13
C ALA A 24 -2.56 14.36 1.20
N ALA A 25 -3.77 13.82 1.09
CA ALA A 25 -4.26 12.76 1.96
C ALA A 25 -3.78 11.37 1.53
N LEU A 26 -3.59 11.12 0.23
CA LEU A 26 -3.23 9.82 -0.32
C LEU A 26 -1.81 9.40 0.07
N GLU A 27 -0.83 10.29 -0.14
CA GLU A 27 0.59 10.07 0.12
C GLU A 27 0.88 9.48 1.51
N PRO A 28 0.46 10.09 2.63
CA PRO A 28 0.76 9.57 3.96
C PRO A 28 0.12 8.20 4.22
N PHE A 29 -1.03 7.90 3.61
CA PHE A 29 -1.62 6.57 3.75
C PHE A 29 -0.82 5.47 3.05
N ILE A 30 -0.08 5.80 1.99
CA ILE A 30 0.80 4.85 1.31
C ILE A 30 2.14 4.74 2.04
N GLU A 31 2.70 5.85 2.53
CA GLU A 31 3.90 5.81 3.38
C GLU A 31 3.70 4.93 4.62
N ILE A 32 2.55 5.05 5.30
CA ILE A 32 2.22 4.22 6.47
C ILE A 32 2.17 2.72 6.09
N VAL A 33 1.69 2.37 4.89
CA VAL A 33 1.68 0.98 4.42
C VAL A 33 3.10 0.47 4.22
N GLY A 34 3.95 1.23 3.54
CA GLY A 34 5.36 0.86 3.33
C GLY A 34 6.14 0.72 4.63
N GLU A 35 5.93 1.64 5.58
CA GLU A 35 6.53 1.58 6.91
C GLU A 35 6.02 0.37 7.71
N GLY A 36 4.73 0.05 7.62
CA GLY A 36 4.15 -1.15 8.22
C GLY A 36 4.80 -2.43 7.70
N VAL A 37 5.01 -2.52 6.38
CA VAL A 37 5.67 -3.67 5.74
C VAL A 37 7.14 -3.80 6.17
N LYS A 38 7.89 -2.69 6.29
CA LYS A 38 9.29 -2.70 6.77
C LYS A 38 9.42 -3.31 8.18
N ARG A 39 8.38 -3.20 9.01
CA ARG A 39 8.37 -3.72 10.39
C ARG A 39 7.96 -5.19 10.48
N LEU A 40 7.51 -5.80 9.40
CA LEU A 40 7.15 -7.22 9.41
C LEU A 40 8.41 -8.10 9.53
N PRO A 41 8.41 -9.11 10.42
CA PRO A 41 9.51 -10.06 10.54
C PRO A 41 9.84 -10.69 9.17
N PRO A 42 11.12 -10.88 8.82
CA PRO A 42 11.52 -11.56 7.58
C PRO A 42 10.85 -12.92 7.41
N GLU A 43 10.78 -13.70 8.48
CA GLU A 43 10.23 -15.06 8.48
C GLU A 43 8.73 -15.05 8.14
N LEU A 44 8.02 -13.99 8.54
CA LEU A 44 6.62 -13.81 8.18
C LEU A 44 6.48 -13.43 6.70
N ARG A 45 7.36 -12.56 6.18
CA ARG A 45 7.34 -12.18 4.75
C ARG A 45 7.69 -13.35 3.84
N ASP A 46 8.61 -14.21 4.26
CA ASP A 46 9.06 -15.40 3.51
C ASP A 46 7.93 -16.45 3.32
N ARG A 47 6.93 -16.45 4.21
CA ARG A 47 5.73 -17.30 4.06
C ARG A 47 4.80 -16.84 2.93
N TYR A 48 4.91 -15.59 2.49
CA TYR A 48 4.06 -14.98 1.47
C TYR A 48 4.91 -14.36 0.35
N PRO A 49 5.69 -15.17 -0.40
CA PRO A 49 6.67 -14.67 -1.37
C PRO A 49 6.03 -14.05 -2.62
N ALA A 50 4.73 -14.28 -2.85
CA ALA A 50 3.99 -13.67 -3.95
C ALA A 50 3.78 -12.16 -3.78
N VAL A 51 3.89 -11.64 -2.55
CA VAL A 51 3.78 -10.20 -2.29
C VAL A 51 5.15 -9.55 -2.50
N PRO A 52 5.24 -8.45 -3.29
CA PRO A 52 6.49 -7.76 -3.54
C PRO A 52 6.90 -6.88 -2.35
N TRP A 53 7.22 -7.49 -1.20
CA TRP A 53 7.48 -6.80 0.06
C TRP A 53 8.54 -5.70 -0.03
N LYS A 54 9.58 -5.91 -0.84
CA LYS A 54 10.66 -4.94 -1.02
C LYS A 54 10.19 -3.69 -1.77
N GLU A 55 9.33 -3.86 -2.76
CA GLU A 55 8.77 -2.76 -3.55
C GLU A 55 7.80 -1.94 -2.70
N ILE A 56 6.94 -2.61 -1.93
CA ILE A 56 6.00 -1.94 -1.00
C ILE A 56 6.75 -1.18 0.10
N ALA A 57 7.83 -1.76 0.64
CA ALA A 57 8.70 -1.08 1.59
C ALA A 57 9.40 0.14 0.96
N GLY A 58 9.78 0.04 -0.31
CA GLY A 58 10.46 1.09 -1.08
C GLY A 58 9.55 2.25 -1.51
N THR A 59 8.22 2.08 -1.51
CA THR A 59 7.27 3.12 -1.93
C THR A 59 7.40 4.40 -1.11
N ARG A 60 7.70 4.27 0.20
CA ARG A 60 8.02 5.40 1.09
C ARG A 60 9.22 6.21 0.61
N ASP A 61 10.28 5.51 0.20
CA ASP A 61 11.54 6.15 -0.14
C ASP A 61 11.41 6.90 -1.49
N HIS A 62 10.47 6.47 -2.34
CA HIS A 62 10.07 7.19 -3.54
C HIS A 62 9.20 8.42 -3.23
N LEU A 63 8.19 8.28 -2.36
CA LEU A 63 7.29 9.38 -1.95
C LEU A 63 8.02 10.50 -1.18
N SER A 64 8.92 10.14 -0.26
CA SER A 64 9.63 11.10 0.60
C SER A 64 10.80 11.84 -0.09
N HIS A 65 11.17 11.47 -1.31
CA HIS A 65 12.29 12.08 -2.04
C HIS A 65 11.90 12.76 -3.37
N GLY A 66 10.62 12.72 -3.76
CA GLY A 66 10.18 13.16 -5.09
C GLY A 66 8.88 13.95 -5.08
N TYR A 67 8.78 15.04 -4.30
CA TYR A 67 7.63 15.96 -4.42
C TYR A 67 7.51 16.60 -5.82
N ASP A 68 8.62 16.67 -6.57
CA ASP A 68 8.67 17.31 -7.89
C ASP A 68 8.41 16.34 -9.07
N ASP A 69 8.45 15.02 -8.85
CA ASP A 69 8.40 14.00 -9.92
C ASP A 69 7.54 12.78 -9.54
N LEU A 70 6.61 12.95 -8.60
CA LEU A 70 5.71 11.87 -8.20
C LEU A 70 4.71 11.57 -9.32
N ASP A 71 4.83 10.38 -9.89
CA ASP A 71 3.87 9.88 -10.86
C ASP A 71 2.59 9.39 -10.14
N TYR A 72 1.61 10.28 -10.03
CA TYR A 72 0.30 9.95 -9.45
C TYR A 72 -0.49 8.94 -10.28
N GLU A 73 -0.16 8.72 -11.55
CA GLU A 73 -0.75 7.66 -12.36
C GLU A 73 -0.31 6.31 -11.85
N VAL A 74 0.99 6.13 -11.63
CA VAL A 74 1.55 4.91 -11.01
C VAL A 74 0.98 4.71 -9.61
N LEU A 75 0.88 5.76 -8.79
CA LEU A 75 0.34 5.65 -7.43
C LEU A 75 -1.15 5.28 -7.43
N TRP A 76 -1.95 5.91 -8.29
CA TRP A 76 -3.37 5.62 -8.43
C TRP A 76 -3.60 4.20 -8.93
N ASP A 77 -2.83 3.74 -9.91
CA ASP A 77 -2.86 2.36 -10.40
C ASP A 77 -2.54 1.37 -9.29
N ALA A 78 -1.43 1.56 -8.56
CA ALA A 78 -1.06 0.70 -7.44
C ALA A 78 -2.15 0.63 -6.36
N VAL A 79 -2.84 1.74 -6.10
CA VAL A 79 -3.97 1.78 -5.15
C VAL A 79 -5.19 1.00 -5.67
N LYS A 80 -5.43 1.03 -6.98
CA LYS A 80 -6.56 0.34 -7.61
C LYS A 80 -6.30 -1.14 -7.82
N THR A 81 -5.07 -1.55 -8.14
CA THR A 81 -4.73 -2.93 -8.51
C THR A 81 -4.06 -3.69 -7.38
N ASP A 82 -3.02 -3.11 -6.75
CA ASP A 82 -2.12 -3.86 -5.88
C ASP A 82 -2.59 -3.82 -4.42
N VAL A 83 -3.11 -2.68 -3.95
CA VAL A 83 -3.65 -2.55 -2.59
C VAL A 83 -4.79 -3.54 -2.28
N PRO A 84 -5.77 -3.81 -3.18
CA PRO A 84 -6.76 -4.86 -2.93
C PRO A 84 -6.14 -6.24 -2.73
N VAL A 85 -5.15 -6.59 -3.56
CA VAL A 85 -4.42 -7.87 -3.46
C VAL A 85 -3.68 -7.95 -2.12
N LEU A 86 -2.96 -6.90 -1.76
CA LEU A 86 -2.26 -6.80 -0.48
C LEU A 86 -3.22 -6.95 0.71
N LEU A 87 -4.39 -6.31 0.68
CA LEU A 87 -5.39 -6.42 1.73
C LEU A 87 -5.94 -7.85 1.86
N ALA A 88 -6.16 -8.54 0.74
CA ALA A 88 -6.57 -9.94 0.74
C ALA A 88 -5.47 -10.85 1.34
N THR A 89 -4.21 -10.63 0.97
CA THR A 89 -3.09 -11.37 1.58
C THR A 89 -2.98 -11.09 3.08
N ILE A 90 -3.10 -9.84 3.52
CA ILE A 90 -3.08 -9.51 4.96
C ILE A 90 -4.22 -10.20 5.71
N ALA A 91 -5.42 -10.29 5.12
CA ALA A 91 -6.53 -11.02 5.73
C ALA A 91 -6.19 -12.51 5.88
N GLN A 92 -5.58 -13.13 4.87
CA GLN A 92 -5.08 -14.50 4.96
C GLN A 92 -3.97 -14.65 6.02
N MET A 93 -3.04 -13.69 6.10
CA MET A 93 -1.97 -13.68 7.10
C MET A 93 -2.51 -13.69 8.52
N LEU A 94 -3.54 -12.90 8.79
CA LEU A 94 -4.20 -12.86 10.11
C LEU A 94 -4.86 -14.19 10.42
N HIS A 95 -5.58 -14.77 9.46
CA HIS A 95 -6.22 -16.08 9.62
C HIS A 95 -5.19 -17.18 9.93
N ASP A 96 -4.10 -17.25 9.17
CA ASP A 96 -3.04 -18.24 9.37
C ASP A 96 -2.35 -18.11 10.75
N LEU A 97 -2.23 -16.89 11.27
CA LEU A 97 -1.62 -16.62 12.58
C LEU A 97 -2.57 -16.99 13.73
N GLU A 98 -3.88 -16.81 13.56
CA GLU A 98 -4.89 -17.27 14.51
C GLU A 98 -4.88 -18.80 14.60
N THR A 99 -4.89 -19.50 13.45
CA THR A 99 -4.88 -20.97 13.42
C THR A 99 -3.60 -21.59 13.96
N ALA A 100 -2.44 -20.94 13.78
CA ALA A 100 -1.16 -21.43 14.27
C ALA A 100 -0.96 -21.23 15.79
N GLY A 101 -1.78 -20.39 16.44
CA GLY A 101 -1.75 -20.18 17.89
C GLY A 101 -2.68 -21.12 18.67
N GLU A 102 -3.52 -21.90 17.98
CA GLU A 102 -4.45 -22.87 18.55
C GLU A 102 -3.86 -24.30 18.62
N GLU A 103 -2.69 -24.54 18.01
CA GLU A 103 -1.91 -25.78 18.06
C GLU A 103 -0.80 -25.74 19.13
#